data_AF-A0A7V4GZX7-F1
#
_entry.id   AF-A0A7V4GZX7-F1
#
_cell.length_a   1.000
_cell.length_b   1.000
_cell.length_c   1.000
_cell.angle_alpha   90.00
_cell.angle_beta   90.00
_cell.angle_gamma   90.00
#
_symmetry.space_group_name_H-M   'P 1'
#
loop_
_entity.id
_entity.type
_entity.pdbx_description
1 polymer ?
#
loop_
_entity_poly.entity_id
_entity_poly.type
_entity_poly.pdbx_seq_one_letter_code
_entity_poly.pdbx_strand_id
1 'polypeptide(L)' 'MSTDPTPSRLTQQPQARAQAASAQQQQAGHEFATVEDLLRADRAQTPPPPHLEARVRQSLAGEAPPRRPWWWRWWRR' A
#
# COMPACT_ATOMS: atom_id res chain seq x y z
N MET A 1 11.19 39.90 40.30
CA MET A 1 11.09 39.54 38.87
C MET A 1 12.30 38.65 38.60
N SER A 2 12.24 37.37 38.29
CA SER A 2 11.19 36.52 37.70
C SER A 2 11.38 35.09 38.23
N THR A 3 10.31 34.33 38.44
CA THR A 3 10.38 32.88 38.69
C THR A 3 9.79 32.17 37.48
N ASP A 4 10.66 31.54 36.70
CA ASP A 4 10.29 30.63 35.61
C ASP A 4 9.61 29.38 36.20
N PRO A 5 8.44 28.93 35.69
CA PRO A 5 7.82 27.70 36.15
C PRO A 5 8.49 26.49 35.49
N THR A 6 9.19 25.69 36.29
CA THR A 6 9.78 24.41 35.86
C THR A 6 8.70 23.46 35.34
N PRO A 7 8.83 22.89 34.13
CA PRO A 7 7.80 22.00 33.58
C PRO A 7 7.70 20.70 34.39
N SER A 8 6.53 20.46 34.94
CA SER A 8 6.22 19.30 35.77
C SER A 8 6.34 17.99 34.98
N ARG A 9 7.21 17.07 35.46
CA ARG A 9 7.38 15.72 34.89
C ARG A 9 6.09 14.89 34.87
N LEU A 10 5.07 15.29 35.64
CA LEU A 10 3.79 14.61 35.72
C LEU A 10 2.95 14.78 34.45
N THR A 11 3.17 15.83 33.65
CA THR A 11 2.41 16.09 32.41
C THR A 11 2.95 15.33 31.20
N GLN A 12 4.24 14.94 31.21
CA GLN A 12 4.85 14.21 30.10
C GLN A 12 4.42 12.73 30.04
N GLN A 13 4.17 12.10 31.19
CA GLN A 13 3.74 10.71 31.26
C GLN A 13 2.39 10.44 30.57
N PRO A 14 1.31 11.23 30.82
CA PRO A 14 0.04 11.03 30.14
C PRO A 14 0.14 11.33 28.63
N GLN A 15 0.97 12.28 28.22
CA GLN A 15 1.13 12.62 26.81
C GLN A 15 1.89 11.54 26.02
N ALA A 16 2.95 10.97 26.61
CA ALA A 16 3.65 9.82 26.04
C ALA A 16 2.74 8.58 25.98
N ARG A 17 1.89 8.36 26.99
CA ARG A 17 0.93 7.26 27.02
C ARG A 17 -0.20 7.44 25.99
N ALA A 18 -0.65 8.67 25.76
CA ALA A 18 -1.62 8.99 24.72
C ALA A 18 -1.02 8.84 23.31
N GLN A 19 0.23 9.25 23.08
CA GLN A 19 0.94 9.04 21.82
C GLN A 19 1.20 7.55 21.55
N ALA A 20 1.61 6.80 22.59
CA ALA A 20 1.76 5.35 22.50
C ALA A 20 0.42 4.66 22.22
N ALA A 21 -0.68 5.05 22.88
CA ALA A 21 -2.01 4.52 22.59
C ALA A 21 -2.47 4.85 21.15
N SER A 22 -2.14 6.04 20.64
CA SER A 22 -2.43 6.43 19.25
C SER A 22 -1.65 5.58 18.23
N ALA A 23 -0.37 5.30 18.52
CA ALA A 23 0.48 4.43 17.71
C ALA A 23 0.08 2.95 17.82
N GLN A 24 -0.44 2.53 18.97
CA GLN A 24 -0.94 1.17 19.20
C GLN A 24 -2.32 0.96 18.56
N GLN A 25 -3.12 2.02 18.41
CA GLN A 25 -4.37 2.00 17.65
C GLN A 25 -4.12 1.94 16.14
N GLN A 26 -2.93 2.36 15.66
CA GLN A 26 -2.48 2.08 14.28
C GLN A 26 -2.05 0.61 14.07
N GLN A 27 -1.83 -0.16 15.15
CA GLN A 27 -1.63 -1.61 15.09
C GLN A 27 -2.93 -2.41 15.20
N ALA A 28 -4.08 -1.76 15.37
CA ALA A 28 -5.36 -2.41 15.10
C ALA A 28 -5.39 -2.76 13.61
N GLY A 29 -5.69 -4.02 13.28
CA GLY A 29 -5.69 -4.49 11.90
C GLY A 29 -6.44 -3.53 10.96
N HIS A 30 -5.94 -3.35 9.75
CA HIS A 30 -6.56 -2.46 8.78
C HIS A 30 -8.02 -2.88 8.52
N GLU A 31 -8.96 -2.00 8.83
CA GLU A 31 -10.36 -2.17 8.45
C GLU A 31 -10.53 -1.70 7.01
N PHE A 32 -11.06 -2.57 6.16
CA PHE A 32 -11.35 -2.27 4.77
C PHE A 32 -12.85 -2.20 4.55
N ALA A 33 -13.30 -1.18 3.80
CA ALA A 33 -14.71 -1.02 3.46
C ALA A 33 -15.21 -2.10 2.50
N THR A 34 -14.30 -2.64 1.67
CA THR A 34 -14.60 -3.67 0.66
C THR A 34 -13.48 -4.70 0.58
N VAL A 35 -13.80 -5.87 0.01
CA VAL A 35 -12.81 -6.94 -0.23
C VAL A 35 -11.77 -6.49 -1.26
N GLU A 36 -12.19 -5.73 -2.26
CA GLU A 36 -11.32 -5.18 -3.29
C GLU A 36 -10.25 -4.24 -2.72
N ASP A 37 -10.60 -3.46 -1.71
CA ASP A 37 -9.65 -2.57 -1.03
C ASP A 37 -8.62 -3.37 -0.21
N LEU A 38 -9.04 -4.45 0.45
CA LEU A 38 -8.13 -5.38 1.12
C LEU A 38 -7.15 -5.99 0.11
N LEU A 39 -7.64 -6.52 -1.01
CA LEU A 39 -6.81 -7.12 -2.04
C LEU A 39 -5.83 -6.13 -2.66
N ARG A 40 -6.25 -4.86 -2.83
CA ARG A 40 -5.36 -3.80 -3.31
C ARG A 40 -4.24 -3.51 -2.30
N ALA A 41 -4.57 -3.45 -1.01
CA ALA A 41 -3.60 -3.22 0.05
C ALA A 41 -2.62 -4.38 0.23
N ASP A 42 -3.09 -5.62 0.12
CA ASP A 42 -2.25 -6.83 0.13
C ASP A 42 -1.29 -6.84 -1.06
N ARG A 43 -1.81 -6.64 -2.28
CA ARG A 43 -1.00 -6.61 -3.50
C ARG A 43 0.08 -5.52 -3.46
N ALA A 44 -0.19 -4.38 -2.83
CA ALA A 44 0.80 -3.31 -2.67
C ALA A 44 1.98 -3.72 -1.77
N GLN A 45 1.75 -4.64 -0.83
CA GLN A 45 2.75 -5.10 0.14
C GLN A 45 3.40 -6.43 -0.25
N THR A 46 2.78 -7.20 -1.14
CA THR A 46 3.25 -8.52 -1.58
C THR A 46 3.72 -8.46 -3.03
N PRO A 47 5.01 -8.11 -3.30
CA PRO A 47 5.55 -8.14 -4.65
C PRO A 47 5.64 -9.59 -5.17
N PRO A 48 5.47 -9.80 -6.48
CA PRO A 48 5.57 -11.13 -7.06
C PRO A 48 7.02 -11.67 -6.96
N PRO A 49 7.20 -12.97 -6.75
CA PRO A 49 8.53 -13.59 -6.77
C PRO A 49 9.29 -13.36 -8.08
N PRO A 50 10.61 -13.10 -8.05
CA PRO A 50 11.38 -12.73 -9.23
C PRO A 50 11.45 -13.84 -10.30
N HIS A 51 11.35 -15.11 -9.89
CA HIS A 51 11.34 -16.24 -10.84
C HIS A 51 10.08 -16.26 -11.73
N LEU A 52 8.97 -15.65 -11.30
CA LEU A 52 7.76 -15.54 -12.12
C LEU A 52 7.95 -14.56 -13.26
N GLU A 53 8.71 -13.48 -13.07
CA GLU A 53 9.00 -12.52 -14.13
C GLU A 53 9.73 -13.19 -15.31
N ALA A 54 10.75 -14.00 -15.01
CA ALA A 54 11.47 -14.78 -16.01
C ALA A 54 10.56 -15.79 -16.73
N ARG A 55 9.69 -16.48 -15.97
CA ARG A 55 8.72 -17.43 -16.54
C ARG A 55 7.72 -16.74 -17.46
N VAL A 56 7.16 -15.60 -17.03
CA VAL A 56 6.20 -14.82 -17.85
C VAL A 56 6.84 -14.37 -19.16
N ARG A 57 8.09 -13.88 -19.12
CA ARG A 57 8.83 -13.53 -20.34
C ARG A 57 9.02 -14.72 -21.27
N GLN A 58 9.37 -15.90 -20.74
CA GLN A 58 9.50 -17.12 -21.54
C GLN A 58 8.18 -17.56 -22.15
N SER A 59 7.09 -17.50 -21.39
CA SER A 59 5.74 -17.80 -21.90
C SER A 59 5.34 -16.86 -23.05
N LEU A 60 5.59 -15.55 -22.88
CA LEU A 60 5.27 -14.55 -23.91
C LEU A 60 6.13 -14.69 -25.18
N ALA A 61 7.36 -15.20 -25.07
CA ALA A 61 8.25 -15.34 -26.22
C ALA A 61 7.73 -16.33 -27.28
N GLY A 62 6.86 -17.27 -26.90
CA GLY A 62 6.24 -18.23 -27.82
C GLY A 62 4.83 -17.87 -28.27
N GLU A 63 4.22 -16.81 -27.73
CA GLU A 63 2.83 -16.46 -28.00
C GLU A 63 2.72 -15.62 -29.27
N ALA A 64 1.78 -15.97 -30.15
CA ALA A 64 1.48 -15.13 -31.32
C ALA A 64 0.90 -13.78 -30.87
N PRO A 65 1.27 -12.66 -31.52
CA PRO A 65 0.68 -11.37 -31.18
C PRO A 65 -0.85 -11.41 -31.37
N PRO A 66 -1.61 -10.71 -30.51
CA PRO A 66 -3.06 -10.72 -30.61
C PRO A 66 -3.51 -10.19 -31.98
N ARG A 67 -4.47 -10.88 -32.58
CA ARG A 67 -5.04 -10.48 -33.88
C ARG A 67 -5.64 -9.09 -33.76
N ARG A 68 -5.31 -8.24 -34.74
CA ARG A 68 -5.88 -6.90 -34.81
C ARG A 68 -7.39 -6.97 -34.98
N PRO A 69 -8.16 -6.14 -34.27
CA PRO A 69 -9.60 -6.09 -34.45
C PRO A 69 -9.96 -5.59 -35.85
N TRP A 70 -11.05 -6.12 -36.42
CA TRP A 70 -11.48 -5.82 -37.79
C TRP A 70 -11.75 -4.32 -38.02
N TRP A 71 -12.21 -3.59 -36.99
CA TRP A 71 -12.58 -2.17 -37.08
C TRP A 71 -11.37 -1.24 -37.26
N TRP A 72 -10.17 -1.70 -36.94
CA TRP A 72 -8.93 -0.93 -37.08
C TRP A 72 -8.61 -0.58 -38.54
N ARG A 73 -9.20 -1.31 -39.50
CA ARG A 73 -9.09 -1.02 -40.94
C ARG A 73 -9.83 0.24 -41.36
N TRP A 74 -10.85 0.66 -40.59
CA TRP A 74 -11.72 1.78 -40.95
C TRP A 74 -11.24 3.11 -40.40
N TRP A 75 -10.36 3.10 -39.40
CA TRP A 75 -9.84 4.30 -38.72
C TRP A 75 -8.44 4.71 -39.22
N ARG A 76 -7.82 3.92 -40.12
CA ARG A 76 -6.52 4.22 -40.74
C ARG A 76 -6.61 4.85 -42.13
N ARG A 77 -7.81 5.20 -42.59
CA ARG A 77 -8.07 5.90 -43.86
C ARG A 77 -8.25 7.38 -43.59
#